data_AF-A0A661PCV3-F1
#
_entry.id   AF-A0A661PCV3-F1
#
_cell.length_a   1.000
_cell.length_b   1.000
_cell.length_c   1.000
_cell.angle_alpha   90.00
_cell.angle_beta   90.00
_cell.angle_gamma   90.00
#
_symmetry.space_group_name_H-M   'P 1'
#
loop_
_entity.id
_entity.type
_entity.pdbx_description
1 polymer ?
#
loop_
_entity_poly.entity_id
_entity_poly.type
_entity_poly.pdbx_seq_one_letter_code
_entity_poly.pdbx_strand_id
1 'polypeptide(L)'
;MTKTSSTPLLLLLATSLFIGCGSQTDVLTEPGPSAYLGTIPDTEQSYCFDELTAIDCQAEGAGFFGQDAQYLGETLAYQDHGDGTVTDEITGLMWTQTFTQTSWDEAFVVAAELTTGGYDDWRVPTIKELYSLMSFAGNTGTGTQDELAVPADAVPFVDTDTFDFEYGQVNRFIDAQYVSSTQYVGTTMGGDETFFGLNFADGRIKGYPIQRPGGLSYYAYFVRGGGDYGQNAFADNGDETITDAGTGLMWMQHDNGHYGQGDATYGGFIWADALAYCEALDLADHDDWRLPNAKELQSLVDYTRSPTTTDSPAIDPLLGATAITVEDGSENYPFYWSATTHAEGNGVKAAYVAFGQAFGFMTDPNGGTTFMDVHGAGCQRSDPKVGDPADYPTGFGPQGDVIRIYNFVRCVRGGATITTETSAASTWQGGTGDPPGPATCTVDGDCLADGACPPDATMGCTCEDIGAESICVPACSIDADCPTG
;
A
#
# COMPACT_ATOMS: atom_id res chain seq x y z
N MET A 1 -42.80 16.39 -85.02
CA MET A 1 -42.08 15.80 -86.18
C MET A 1 -40.92 16.70 -86.53
N THR A 2 -39.72 16.39 -86.05
CA THR A 2 -38.47 16.96 -86.56
C THR A 2 -37.35 16.01 -86.15
N LYS A 3 -36.63 15.47 -87.13
CA LYS A 3 -35.41 14.67 -86.96
C LYS A 3 -34.27 15.59 -86.55
N THR A 4 -33.40 15.15 -85.64
CA THR A 4 -32.07 15.73 -85.45
C THR A 4 -31.01 14.66 -85.21
N SER A 5 -29.83 15.04 -85.71
CA SER A 5 -28.59 14.33 -85.95
C SER A 5 -27.76 13.98 -84.69
N SER A 6 -26.91 12.97 -84.91
CA SER A 6 -25.82 12.34 -84.15
C SER A 6 -24.86 13.16 -83.25
N THR A 7 -24.36 12.54 -82.18
CA THR A 7 -22.94 12.51 -81.70
C THR A 7 -22.77 11.33 -80.69
N PRO A 8 -21.57 10.72 -80.48
CA PRO A 8 -21.42 9.45 -79.74
C PRO A 8 -21.02 9.64 -78.27
N LEU A 9 -21.32 8.66 -77.41
CA LEU A 9 -20.89 8.61 -76.00
C LEU A 9 -20.18 7.29 -75.69
N LEU A 10 -19.02 7.44 -75.05
CA LEU A 10 -18.07 6.42 -74.59
C LEU A 10 -18.64 5.66 -73.38
N LEU A 11 -18.64 4.33 -73.40
CA LEU A 11 -19.09 3.49 -72.29
C LEU A 11 -17.89 2.71 -71.70
N LEU A 12 -17.58 2.97 -70.42
CA LEU A 12 -16.59 2.23 -69.64
C LEU A 12 -17.05 0.78 -69.42
N LEU A 13 -16.16 -0.18 -69.67
CA LEU A 13 -16.34 -1.59 -69.32
C LEU A 13 -15.87 -1.84 -67.88
N ALA A 14 -16.76 -2.35 -67.03
CA ALA A 14 -16.43 -2.94 -65.74
C ALA A 14 -15.87 -4.36 -65.94
N THR A 15 -14.77 -4.68 -65.26
CA THR A 15 -14.25 -6.06 -65.17
C THR A 15 -14.28 -6.50 -63.70
N SER A 16 -14.95 -7.63 -63.47
CA SER A 16 -15.14 -8.30 -62.19
C SER A 16 -13.89 -9.10 -61.81
N LEU A 17 -13.41 -8.97 -60.57
CA LEU A 17 -12.33 -9.81 -60.04
C LEU A 17 -12.86 -10.65 -58.86
N PHE A 18 -12.74 -11.97 -58.98
CA PHE A 18 -13.03 -12.94 -57.93
C PHE A 18 -11.93 -12.89 -56.86
N ILE A 19 -12.33 -12.78 -55.60
CA ILE A 19 -11.47 -12.80 -54.41
C ILE A 19 -11.11 -14.26 -54.09
N GLY A 20 -9.83 -14.59 -54.19
CA GLY A 20 -9.26 -15.85 -53.72
C GLY A 20 -8.70 -15.68 -52.30
N CYS A 21 -9.09 -16.59 -51.41
CA CYS A 21 -8.63 -16.68 -50.03
C CYS A 21 -7.18 -17.17 -50.00
N GLY A 22 -6.27 -16.35 -49.46
CA GLY A 22 -4.89 -16.71 -49.13
C GLY A 22 -4.59 -16.24 -47.72
N SER A 23 -4.28 -17.17 -46.83
CA SER A 23 -3.89 -16.92 -45.44
C SER A 23 -2.53 -16.23 -45.41
N GLN A 24 -2.53 -14.91 -45.19
CA GLN A 24 -1.36 -14.21 -44.66
C GLN A 24 -1.43 -14.34 -43.14
N THR A 25 -0.42 -14.99 -42.57
CA THR A 25 -0.07 -14.84 -41.16
C THR A 25 0.41 -13.41 -40.99
N ASP A 26 -0.48 -12.54 -40.53
CA ASP A 26 -0.08 -11.25 -39.96
C ASP A 26 0.71 -11.56 -38.70
N VAL A 27 2.05 -11.55 -38.85
CA VAL A 27 2.94 -11.40 -37.70
C VAL A 27 2.66 -9.98 -37.21
N LEU A 28 1.91 -9.89 -36.10
CA LEU A 28 1.74 -8.64 -35.37
C LEU A 28 3.14 -8.18 -34.97
N THR A 29 3.65 -7.19 -35.68
CA THR A 29 4.83 -6.45 -35.26
C THR A 29 4.48 -5.74 -33.97
N GLU A 30 5.20 -6.09 -32.89
CA GLU A 30 5.21 -5.39 -31.60
C GLU A 30 5.08 -3.88 -31.80
N PRO A 31 4.11 -3.22 -31.14
CA PRO A 31 4.05 -1.77 -31.17
C PRO A 31 5.35 -1.23 -30.56
N GLY A 32 5.97 -0.25 -31.24
CA GLY A 32 7.08 0.52 -30.66
C GLY A 32 6.64 1.24 -29.38
N PRO A 33 7.60 1.71 -28.55
CA PRO A 33 7.31 2.25 -27.23
C PRO A 33 6.39 3.46 -27.38
N SER A 34 5.12 3.26 -27.02
CA SER A 34 4.17 4.34 -26.84
C SER A 34 4.59 5.14 -25.61
N ALA A 35 4.50 6.45 -25.72
CA ALA A 35 4.81 7.43 -24.70
C ALA A 35 4.07 7.13 -23.39
N TYR A 36 4.82 7.12 -22.28
CA TYR A 36 4.37 7.17 -20.87
C TYR A 36 3.12 6.34 -20.54
N LEU A 37 3.28 5.02 -20.43
CA LEU A 37 2.39 4.21 -19.59
C LEU A 37 2.77 4.47 -18.13
N GLY A 38 1.78 4.63 -17.25
CA GLY A 38 1.91 5.14 -15.87
C GLY A 38 2.71 4.21 -14.96
N THR A 39 4.03 4.35 -15.01
CA THR A 39 4.96 3.67 -14.12
C THR A 39 4.67 4.02 -12.66
N ILE A 40 4.51 2.98 -11.83
CA ILE A 40 4.43 3.14 -10.37
C ILE A 40 5.85 3.32 -9.85
N PRO A 41 6.16 4.43 -9.16
CA PRO A 41 7.48 4.59 -8.56
C PRO A 41 7.71 3.59 -7.44
N ASP A 42 8.98 3.22 -7.24
CA ASP A 42 9.44 2.37 -6.15
C ASP A 42 9.10 2.99 -4.78
N THR A 43 9.06 2.18 -3.73
CA THR A 43 8.84 2.63 -2.35
C THR A 43 10.13 3.17 -1.70
N GLU A 44 11.30 2.92 -2.30
CA GLU A 44 12.65 3.16 -1.75
C GLU A 44 12.98 2.36 -0.48
N GLN A 45 12.19 1.33 -0.15
CA GLN A 45 12.55 0.44 0.94
C GLN A 45 13.80 -0.35 0.54
N SER A 46 14.88 -0.24 1.33
CA SER A 46 16.16 -0.93 1.05
C SER A 46 16.62 -1.86 2.17
N TYR A 47 15.91 -1.92 3.29
CA TYR A 47 16.18 -2.82 4.41
C TYR A 47 15.20 -3.98 4.39
N CYS A 48 15.70 -5.18 4.72
CA CYS A 48 14.85 -6.32 5.02
C CYS A 48 14.60 -6.42 6.52
N PHE A 49 13.49 -7.08 6.86
CA PHE A 49 13.03 -7.22 8.22
C PHE A 49 12.49 -8.63 8.45
N ASP A 50 12.64 -9.14 9.67
CA ASP A 50 11.82 -10.25 10.17
C ASP A 50 10.56 -9.67 10.83
N GLU A 51 9.92 -10.45 11.72
CA GLU A 51 8.75 -10.00 12.47
C GLU A 51 9.06 -8.94 13.54
N LEU A 52 10.31 -8.83 13.98
CA LEU A 52 10.72 -8.10 15.18
C LEU A 52 11.68 -6.94 14.89
N THR A 53 12.49 -7.04 13.84
CA THR A 53 13.61 -6.12 13.61
C THR A 53 14.06 -6.12 12.15
N ALA A 54 14.95 -5.19 11.82
CA ALA A 54 15.74 -5.23 10.59
C ALA A 54 16.71 -6.43 10.61
N ILE A 55 16.83 -7.12 9.48
CA ILE A 55 17.74 -8.24 9.21
C ILE A 55 18.45 -8.02 7.88
N ASP A 56 19.56 -8.71 7.66
CA ASP A 56 20.18 -8.71 6.34
C ASP A 56 19.22 -9.41 5.37
N CYS A 57 19.14 -8.92 4.12
CA CYS A 57 18.24 -9.51 3.14
C CYS A 57 18.62 -10.96 2.84
N GLN A 58 17.63 -11.84 2.93
CA GLN A 58 17.83 -13.28 2.84
C GLN A 58 17.98 -13.71 1.38
N ALA A 59 18.68 -14.82 1.12
CA ALA A 59 18.81 -15.35 -0.23
C ALA A 59 17.49 -15.95 -0.74
N GLU A 60 17.34 -16.05 -2.07
CA GLU A 60 16.19 -16.72 -2.70
C GLU A 60 15.95 -18.12 -2.12
N GLY A 61 14.70 -18.42 -1.77
CA GLY A 61 14.28 -19.67 -1.15
C GLY A 61 14.52 -19.78 0.36
N ALA A 62 15.11 -18.76 1.01
CA ALA A 62 15.18 -18.67 2.46
C ALA A 62 13.91 -18.01 3.05
N GLY A 63 13.69 -18.17 4.36
CA GLY A 63 12.61 -17.46 5.05
C GLY A 63 12.76 -15.95 4.92
N PHE A 64 11.65 -15.23 4.85
CA PHE A 64 11.60 -13.77 4.62
C PHE A 64 12.23 -13.29 3.30
N PHE A 65 12.52 -14.18 2.35
CA PHE A 65 12.77 -13.76 0.98
C PHE A 65 11.47 -13.22 0.34
N GLY A 66 11.60 -12.30 -0.61
CA GLY A 66 10.51 -11.75 -1.38
C GLY A 66 9.99 -10.39 -0.87
N GLN A 67 10.73 -9.75 0.03
CA GLN A 67 10.39 -8.43 0.57
C GLN A 67 10.56 -7.33 -0.47
N ASP A 68 9.92 -6.18 -0.22
CA ASP A 68 10.01 -4.98 -1.07
C ASP A 68 11.47 -4.59 -1.37
N ALA A 69 12.33 -4.57 -0.37
CA ALA A 69 13.76 -4.25 -0.53
C ALA A 69 14.53 -5.18 -1.48
N GLN A 70 13.99 -6.34 -1.80
CA GLN A 70 14.62 -7.33 -2.68
C GLN A 70 14.17 -7.20 -4.12
N TYR A 71 13.17 -6.36 -4.40
CA TYR A 71 12.61 -6.10 -5.71
C TYR A 71 12.74 -4.62 -6.07
N LEU A 72 13.70 -4.30 -6.91
CA LEU A 72 13.91 -2.94 -7.39
C LEU A 72 13.00 -2.64 -8.58
N GLY A 73 12.12 -1.67 -8.40
CA GLY A 73 11.35 -1.00 -9.43
C GLY A 73 11.99 0.32 -9.85
N GLU A 74 11.15 1.32 -10.16
CA GLU A 74 11.57 2.59 -10.73
C GLU A 74 11.80 3.61 -9.60
N THR A 75 13.05 3.75 -9.18
CA THR A 75 13.47 4.60 -8.05
C THR A 75 12.95 6.04 -8.18
N LEU A 76 12.51 6.64 -7.07
CA LEU A 76 12.08 8.04 -7.06
C LEU A 76 13.18 8.94 -7.64
N ALA A 77 12.77 9.80 -8.58
CA ALA A 77 13.67 10.70 -9.28
C ALA A 77 13.00 12.06 -9.44
N TYR A 78 13.60 13.07 -8.84
CA TYR A 78 13.06 14.42 -8.82
C TYR A 78 14.01 15.44 -9.43
N GLN A 79 13.45 16.35 -10.22
CA GLN A 79 14.15 17.50 -10.77
C GLN A 79 13.59 18.79 -10.16
N ASP A 80 14.35 19.41 -9.25
CA ASP A 80 14.09 20.78 -8.79
C ASP A 80 14.49 21.79 -9.89
N HIS A 81 13.54 22.65 -10.28
CA HIS A 81 13.74 23.68 -11.30
C HIS A 81 14.25 25.02 -10.74
N GLY A 82 14.34 25.16 -9.42
CA GLY A 82 14.80 26.36 -8.72
C GLY A 82 13.81 27.54 -8.76
N ASP A 83 12.57 27.29 -9.16
CA ASP A 83 11.47 28.27 -9.27
C ASP A 83 10.26 27.92 -8.39
N GLY A 84 10.46 27.00 -7.43
CA GLY A 84 9.42 26.46 -6.54
C GLY A 84 8.65 25.28 -7.13
N THR A 85 9.07 24.75 -8.29
CA THR A 85 8.49 23.54 -8.90
C THR A 85 9.48 22.38 -8.94
N VAL A 86 8.94 21.17 -8.80
CA VAL A 86 9.67 19.90 -8.87
C VAL A 86 9.00 19.02 -9.90
N THR A 87 9.75 18.44 -10.84
CA THR A 87 9.25 17.37 -11.70
C THR A 87 9.60 16.02 -11.10
N ASP A 88 8.59 15.16 -10.94
CA ASP A 88 8.78 13.72 -10.73
C ASP A 88 9.04 13.09 -12.10
N GLU A 89 10.26 12.62 -12.31
CA GLU A 89 10.72 12.06 -13.58
C GLU A 89 10.12 10.67 -13.86
N ILE A 90 9.60 9.99 -12.84
CA ILE A 90 8.97 8.67 -12.98
C ILE A 90 7.51 8.81 -13.39
N THR A 91 6.75 9.64 -12.70
CA THR A 91 5.31 9.83 -13.00
C THR A 91 5.06 10.87 -14.09
N GLY A 92 6.04 11.74 -14.36
CA GLY A 92 5.90 12.91 -15.24
C GLY A 92 5.03 14.02 -14.63
N LEU A 93 4.62 13.89 -13.36
CA LEU A 93 3.91 14.93 -12.63
C LEU A 93 4.86 16.06 -12.25
N MET A 94 4.32 17.27 -12.17
CA MET A 94 5.05 18.41 -11.63
C MET A 94 4.33 18.93 -10.38
N TRP A 95 5.09 19.19 -9.35
CA TRP A 95 4.64 19.50 -8.00
C TRP A 95 5.14 20.87 -7.56
N THR A 96 4.38 21.51 -6.67
CA THR A 96 4.91 22.59 -5.85
C THR A 96 5.92 22.03 -4.85
N GLN A 97 7.07 22.68 -4.69
CA GLN A 97 8.11 22.26 -3.75
C GLN A 97 7.70 22.46 -2.28
N THR A 98 7.00 23.56 -2.01
CA THR A 98 6.54 23.94 -0.66
C THR A 98 5.08 23.57 -0.44
N PHE A 99 4.72 23.17 0.78
CA PHE A 99 3.33 22.95 1.17
C PHE A 99 2.60 24.25 1.52
N THR A 100 1.27 24.23 1.45
CA THR A 100 0.39 25.28 2.00
C THR A 100 -0.51 24.70 3.08
N GLN A 101 -0.65 25.40 4.22
CA GLN A 101 -1.66 25.04 5.21
C GLN A 101 -3.03 25.58 4.80
N THR A 102 -4.03 24.72 4.75
CA THR A 102 -5.36 25.03 4.19
C THR A 102 -6.45 24.14 4.77
N SER A 103 -7.72 24.51 4.60
CA SER A 103 -8.83 23.54 4.75
C SER A 103 -9.00 22.72 3.47
N TRP A 104 -9.77 21.63 3.51
CA TRP A 104 -10.00 20.82 2.32
C TRP A 104 -10.65 21.62 1.19
N ASP A 105 -11.71 22.38 1.48
CA ASP A 105 -12.41 23.22 0.49
C ASP A 105 -11.52 24.35 -0.05
N GLU A 106 -10.73 24.99 0.83
CA GLU A 106 -9.85 26.10 0.46
C GLU A 106 -8.67 25.65 -0.40
N ALA A 107 -8.22 24.39 -0.28
CA ALA A 107 -7.13 23.85 -1.12
C ALA A 107 -7.43 24.00 -2.62
N PHE A 108 -8.69 23.77 -3.04
CA PHE A 108 -9.09 23.91 -4.44
C PHE A 108 -9.07 25.37 -4.92
N VAL A 109 -9.40 26.31 -4.03
CA VAL A 109 -9.33 27.74 -4.33
C VAL A 109 -7.88 28.19 -4.45
N VAL A 110 -7.03 27.78 -3.51
CA VAL A 110 -5.59 28.05 -3.55
C VAL A 110 -5.00 27.51 -4.84
N ALA A 111 -5.26 26.24 -5.18
CA ALA A 111 -4.74 25.63 -6.40
C ALA A 111 -5.10 26.44 -7.66
N ALA A 112 -6.34 26.89 -7.78
CA ALA A 112 -6.82 27.65 -8.94
C ALA A 112 -6.21 29.06 -9.08
N GLU A 113 -5.62 29.61 -8.02
CA GLU A 113 -4.98 30.93 -8.01
C GLU A 113 -3.44 30.85 -8.05
N LEU A 114 -2.86 29.66 -7.91
CA LEU A 114 -1.41 29.48 -7.89
C LEU A 114 -0.77 29.83 -9.24
N THR A 115 0.39 30.48 -9.15
CA THR A 115 1.22 30.86 -10.30
C THR A 115 2.68 30.41 -10.17
N THR A 116 2.94 29.43 -9.28
CA THR A 116 4.28 28.88 -8.99
C THR A 116 4.96 28.39 -10.27
N GLY A 117 6.25 28.68 -10.45
CA GLY A 117 6.99 28.40 -11.70
C GLY A 117 6.45 29.11 -12.95
N GLY A 118 5.52 30.06 -12.81
CA GLY A 118 4.84 30.71 -13.94
C GLY A 118 3.71 29.90 -14.57
N TYR A 119 3.25 28.83 -13.91
CA TYR A 119 2.13 27.98 -14.36
C TYR A 119 0.84 28.29 -13.63
N ASP A 120 -0.30 28.22 -14.31
CA ASP A 120 -1.64 28.58 -13.80
C ASP A 120 -2.68 27.43 -13.86
N ASP A 121 -2.21 26.20 -14.08
CA ASP A 121 -2.98 24.96 -14.20
C ASP A 121 -2.78 24.00 -13.01
N TRP A 122 -2.48 24.55 -11.84
CA TRP A 122 -2.31 23.78 -10.60
C TRP A 122 -3.63 23.21 -10.09
N ARG A 123 -3.58 22.02 -9.50
CA ARG A 123 -4.72 21.32 -8.89
C ARG A 123 -4.32 20.62 -7.60
N VAL A 124 -5.32 20.30 -6.78
CA VAL A 124 -5.16 19.38 -5.65
C VAL A 124 -4.91 17.97 -6.21
N PRO A 125 -3.89 17.23 -5.73
CA PRO A 125 -3.59 15.88 -6.22
C PRO A 125 -4.70 14.90 -5.85
N THR A 126 -4.88 13.85 -6.65
CA THR A 126 -5.59 12.63 -6.19
C THR A 126 -4.74 11.90 -5.15
N ILE A 127 -5.34 10.99 -4.38
CA ILE A 127 -4.57 10.23 -3.40
C ILE A 127 -3.54 9.29 -4.04
N LYS A 128 -3.81 8.73 -5.24
CA LYS A 128 -2.83 7.93 -5.99
C LYS A 128 -1.59 8.78 -6.35
N GLU A 129 -1.80 10.00 -6.84
CA GLU A 129 -0.71 10.93 -7.15
C GLU A 129 0.04 11.35 -5.88
N LEU A 130 -0.67 11.72 -4.81
CA LEU A 130 -0.01 12.12 -3.57
C LEU A 130 0.81 10.98 -2.95
N TYR A 131 0.32 9.74 -3.08
CA TYR A 131 1.02 8.54 -2.62
C TYR A 131 2.24 8.17 -3.48
N SER A 132 2.36 8.70 -4.70
CA SER A 132 3.56 8.47 -5.53
C SER A 132 4.81 9.07 -4.87
N LEU A 133 4.65 10.16 -4.12
CA LEU A 133 5.72 10.85 -3.37
C LEU A 133 6.16 10.11 -2.09
N MET A 134 5.38 9.15 -1.62
CA MET A 134 5.64 8.42 -0.38
C MET A 134 6.94 7.62 -0.48
N SER A 135 7.85 7.77 0.49
CA SER A 135 9.07 6.97 0.61
C SER A 135 9.02 6.11 1.89
N PHE A 136 9.11 4.80 1.73
CA PHE A 136 9.18 3.82 2.82
C PHE A 136 10.61 3.60 3.33
N ALA A 137 11.55 4.46 2.93
CA ALA A 137 12.78 4.70 3.69
C ALA A 137 12.54 5.53 4.97
N GLY A 138 11.34 6.12 5.13
CA GLY A 138 10.91 6.84 6.33
C GLY A 138 10.71 5.95 7.55
N ASN A 139 10.61 6.57 8.73
CA ASN A 139 10.38 5.94 10.02
C ASN A 139 9.63 6.90 10.95
N THR A 140 8.49 6.47 11.53
CA THR A 140 7.75 7.30 12.49
C THR A 140 8.55 7.60 13.77
N GLY A 141 9.52 6.73 14.12
CA GLY A 141 10.38 6.85 15.30
C GLY A 141 9.83 6.14 16.54
N THR A 142 10.67 5.97 17.57
CA THR A 142 10.39 5.19 18.81
C THR A 142 9.59 5.92 19.90
N GLY A 143 9.17 7.16 19.65
CA GLY A 143 8.42 7.95 20.64
C GLY A 143 6.92 7.68 20.68
N THR A 144 6.26 8.15 21.74
CA THR A 144 4.80 8.11 21.84
C THR A 144 4.16 9.08 20.85
N GLN A 145 3.30 8.55 19.98
CA GLN A 145 2.65 9.35 18.92
C GLN A 145 1.66 10.40 19.44
N ASP A 146 1.36 10.41 20.75
CA ASP A 146 0.46 11.37 21.39
C ASP A 146 1.16 12.65 21.90
N GLU A 147 2.43 12.83 21.57
CA GLU A 147 3.22 13.99 21.98
C GLU A 147 3.61 14.90 20.81
N LEU A 148 3.92 16.17 21.10
CA LEU A 148 4.49 17.09 20.11
C LEU A 148 5.99 16.88 19.87
N ALA A 149 6.69 16.19 20.77
CA ALA A 149 8.13 16.00 20.65
C ALA A 149 8.42 15.02 19.50
N VAL A 150 9.19 15.48 18.51
CA VAL A 150 9.65 14.63 17.41
C VAL A 150 10.73 13.69 17.95
N PRO A 151 10.58 12.35 17.80
CA PRO A 151 11.64 11.40 18.14
C PRO A 151 12.92 11.68 17.35
N ALA A 152 14.08 11.46 17.96
CA ALA A 152 15.37 11.73 17.30
C ALA A 152 15.66 10.82 16.10
N ASP A 153 14.99 9.66 16.06
CA ASP A 153 15.06 8.63 15.03
C ASP A 153 13.89 8.71 14.02
N ALA A 154 13.03 9.73 14.12
CA ALA A 154 11.97 9.95 13.17
C ALA A 154 12.55 10.48 11.84
N VAL A 155 12.11 9.88 10.73
CA VAL A 155 12.44 10.26 9.36
C VAL A 155 11.12 10.37 8.60
N PRO A 156 10.79 11.53 8.00
CA PRO A 156 9.57 11.68 7.23
C PRO A 156 9.52 10.70 6.06
N PHE A 157 8.32 10.27 5.69
CA PHE A 157 8.09 9.37 4.56
C PHE A 157 8.01 10.12 3.22
N VAL A 158 8.85 11.14 3.04
CA VAL A 158 8.96 11.97 1.83
C VAL A 158 10.42 12.41 1.68
N ASP A 159 10.88 12.58 0.44
CA ASP A 159 12.20 13.15 0.17
C ASP A 159 12.26 14.62 0.61
N THR A 160 12.90 14.85 1.77
CA THR A 160 13.04 16.19 2.37
C THR A 160 14.23 16.99 1.83
N ASP A 161 15.09 16.39 1.01
CA ASP A 161 16.09 17.14 0.25
C ASP A 161 15.43 17.85 -0.95
N THR A 162 14.30 17.32 -1.44
CA THR A 162 13.54 17.87 -2.56
C THR A 162 12.33 18.68 -2.12
N PHE A 163 11.51 18.17 -1.20
CA PHE A 163 10.24 18.78 -0.79
C PHE A 163 10.33 19.39 0.61
N ASP A 164 9.76 20.59 0.80
CA ASP A 164 9.66 21.17 2.14
C ASP A 164 8.68 20.34 2.97
N PHE A 165 9.07 19.96 4.18
CA PHE A 165 8.24 19.22 5.11
C PHE A 165 8.36 19.79 6.53
N GLU A 166 7.27 19.73 7.30
CA GLU A 166 7.31 19.93 8.75
C GLU A 166 6.46 18.88 9.48
N TYR A 167 6.92 18.48 10.68
CA TYR A 167 6.11 17.71 11.62
C TYR A 167 4.96 18.55 12.17
N GLY A 168 3.96 17.91 12.76
CA GLY A 168 2.82 18.59 13.38
C GLY A 168 3.23 19.54 14.51
N GLN A 169 2.64 20.74 14.52
CA GLN A 169 3.06 21.85 15.39
C GLN A 169 2.12 22.13 16.58
N VAL A 170 0.94 21.50 16.64
CA VAL A 170 -0.12 21.90 17.59
C VAL A 170 -0.45 20.81 18.61
N ASN A 171 -0.74 19.59 18.17
CA ASN A 171 -1.23 18.52 19.04
C ASN A 171 -0.21 17.39 19.16
N ARG A 172 0.15 16.78 18.03
CA ARG A 172 1.11 15.68 17.97
C ARG A 172 2.09 15.90 16.83
N PHE A 173 3.32 15.40 16.97
CA PHE A 173 4.32 15.52 15.92
C PHE A 173 3.90 14.82 14.62
N ILE A 174 3.08 13.77 14.74
CA ILE A 174 2.52 13.06 13.59
C ILE A 174 1.38 13.80 12.90
N ASP A 175 0.86 14.93 13.41
CA ASP A 175 -0.28 15.62 12.80
C ASP A 175 0.12 16.48 11.58
N ALA A 176 0.72 15.84 10.57
CA ALA A 176 1.11 16.41 9.27
C ALA A 176 0.23 15.82 8.15
N GLN A 177 -1.06 16.13 8.19
CA GLN A 177 -2.10 15.50 7.35
C GLN A 177 -2.26 16.25 6.03
N TYR A 178 -1.90 15.63 4.90
CA TYR A 178 -1.92 16.22 3.57
C TYR A 178 -3.23 15.96 2.82
N VAL A 179 -3.73 16.99 2.15
CA VAL A 179 -4.97 16.99 1.37
C VAL A 179 -4.79 16.26 0.05
N SER A 180 -5.77 15.42 -0.28
CA SER A 180 -6.02 14.99 -1.65
C SER A 180 -7.45 15.38 -2.08
N SER A 181 -7.68 15.35 -3.39
CA SER A 181 -9.00 15.53 -4.00
C SER A 181 -9.85 14.25 -3.96
N THR A 182 -9.31 13.13 -3.50
CA THR A 182 -10.00 11.84 -3.46
C THR A 182 -10.89 11.75 -2.24
N GLN A 183 -12.17 12.05 -2.44
CA GLN A 183 -13.21 11.89 -1.43
C GLN A 183 -13.58 10.41 -1.24
N TYR A 184 -13.75 9.97 0.00
CA TYR A 184 -14.33 8.66 0.29
C TYR A 184 -15.82 8.70 -0.03
N VAL A 185 -16.30 7.72 -0.81
CA VAL A 185 -17.71 7.64 -1.19
C VAL A 185 -18.62 7.25 -0.02
N GLY A 186 -18.08 6.56 0.99
CA GLY A 186 -18.76 6.31 2.26
C GLY A 186 -18.58 7.45 3.28
N THR A 187 -18.90 7.16 4.53
CA THR A 187 -18.64 8.05 5.67
C THR A 187 -17.78 7.34 6.70
N THR A 188 -17.06 8.11 7.52
CA THR A 188 -16.30 7.59 8.66
C THR A 188 -16.80 8.22 9.96
N MET A 189 -16.29 7.77 11.11
CA MET A 189 -16.35 8.43 12.42
C MET A 189 -17.55 9.37 12.66
N GLY A 190 -18.67 8.82 13.14
CA GLY A 190 -19.86 9.65 13.42
C GLY A 190 -20.67 10.07 12.19
N GLY A 191 -20.37 9.51 11.02
CA GLY A 191 -21.08 9.78 9.77
C GLY A 191 -20.51 10.96 8.99
N ASP A 192 -19.25 11.33 9.24
CA ASP A 192 -18.57 12.45 8.62
C ASP A 192 -18.22 12.17 7.16
N GLU A 193 -18.49 13.15 6.30
CA GLU A 193 -17.93 13.19 4.95
C GLU A 193 -16.41 13.31 5.03
N THR A 194 -15.73 12.44 4.30
CA THR A 194 -14.32 12.15 4.51
C THR A 194 -13.57 12.20 3.19
N PHE A 195 -12.33 12.68 3.19
CA PHE A 195 -11.39 12.48 2.09
C PHE A 195 -10.23 11.60 2.53
N PHE A 196 -9.61 10.90 1.59
CA PHE A 196 -8.36 10.20 1.85
C PHE A 196 -7.21 11.20 1.84
N GLY A 197 -6.53 11.37 2.97
CA GLY A 197 -5.29 12.14 3.03
C GLY A 197 -4.10 11.25 3.33
N LEU A 198 -2.92 11.74 2.96
CA LEU A 198 -1.64 11.10 3.27
C LEU A 198 -0.96 11.83 4.41
N ASN A 199 -0.27 11.11 5.29
CA ASN A 199 0.49 11.71 6.36
C ASN A 199 1.96 11.30 6.25
N PHE A 200 2.80 12.22 5.79
CA PHE A 200 4.23 11.95 5.62
C PHE A 200 4.98 11.86 6.96
N ALA A 201 4.38 12.25 8.09
CA ALA A 201 5.01 12.08 9.40
C ALA A 201 4.86 10.66 9.96
N ASP A 202 3.80 9.93 9.60
CA ASP A 202 3.53 8.58 10.11
C ASP A 202 3.28 7.53 9.02
N GLY A 203 3.38 7.91 7.75
CA GLY A 203 3.39 7.04 6.59
C GLY A 203 2.07 6.34 6.28
N ARG A 204 0.93 7.03 6.34
CA ARG A 204 -0.40 6.41 6.15
C ARG A 204 -1.36 7.20 5.29
N ILE A 205 -2.17 6.47 4.54
CA ILE A 205 -3.42 6.98 3.98
C ILE A 205 -4.54 6.76 5.00
N LYS A 206 -5.23 7.83 5.40
CA LYS A 206 -6.34 7.77 6.35
C LYS A 206 -7.55 8.54 5.83
N GLY A 207 -8.72 8.18 6.32
CA GLY A 207 -9.91 9.00 6.19
C GLY A 207 -9.82 10.20 7.14
N TYR A 208 -9.80 11.41 6.59
CA TYR A 208 -9.93 12.66 7.37
C TYR A 208 -11.26 13.35 7.08
N PRO A 209 -11.92 13.91 8.12
CA PRO A 209 -13.17 14.63 7.92
C PRO A 209 -12.94 15.88 7.07
N ILE A 210 -13.79 16.12 6.06
CA ILE A 210 -13.72 17.32 5.23
C ILE A 210 -13.87 18.57 6.12
N GLN A 211 -14.86 18.54 7.01
CA GLN A 211 -15.10 19.60 7.98
C GLN A 211 -14.36 19.28 9.28
N ARG A 212 -13.17 19.85 9.42
CA ARG A 212 -12.31 19.55 10.57
C ARG A 212 -12.81 20.28 11.84
N PRO A 213 -13.06 19.55 12.95
CA PRO A 213 -13.40 20.17 14.22
C PRO A 213 -12.31 21.16 14.68
N GLY A 214 -12.73 22.31 15.20
CA GLY A 214 -11.81 23.31 15.76
C GLY A 214 -11.04 24.16 14.74
N GLY A 215 -11.32 24.03 13.44
CA GLY A 215 -10.74 24.90 12.40
C GLY A 215 -9.24 24.70 12.17
N LEU A 216 -8.70 23.53 12.51
CA LEU A 216 -7.31 23.18 12.26
C LEU A 216 -7.07 23.00 10.74
N SER A 217 -5.90 23.40 10.25
CA SER A 217 -5.53 23.27 8.83
C SER A 217 -4.88 21.92 8.52
N TYR A 218 -5.14 21.43 7.31
CA TYR A 218 -4.37 20.38 6.63
C TYR A 218 -3.18 21.00 5.88
N TYR A 219 -2.29 20.15 5.37
CA TYR A 219 -1.18 20.52 4.50
C TYR A 219 -1.54 20.21 3.05
N ALA A 220 -1.01 20.93 2.08
CA ALA A 220 -1.27 20.66 0.67
C ALA A 220 -0.03 20.94 -0.19
N TYR A 221 0.42 19.92 -0.91
CA TYR A 221 1.15 20.13 -2.17
C TYR A 221 0.14 20.22 -3.30
N PHE A 222 0.50 20.94 -4.36
CA PHE A 222 -0.31 21.04 -5.57
C PHE A 222 0.45 20.43 -6.74
N VAL A 223 -0.29 19.84 -7.65
CA VAL A 223 0.24 19.10 -8.78
C VAL A 223 -0.29 19.66 -10.09
N ARG A 224 0.44 19.44 -11.17
CA ARG A 224 0.04 19.71 -12.55
C ARG A 224 0.61 18.66 -13.49
N GLY A 225 0.04 18.57 -14.70
CA GLY A 225 0.40 17.53 -15.68
C GLY A 225 -0.15 16.13 -15.33
N GLY A 226 0.30 15.11 -16.06
CA GLY A 226 0.09 13.68 -15.76
C GLY A 226 -1.35 13.19 -15.58
N GLY A 227 -2.30 13.68 -16.41
CA GLY A 227 -3.74 13.39 -16.24
C GLY A 227 -4.16 11.90 -16.28
N ASP A 228 -3.25 11.00 -16.68
CA ASP A 228 -3.51 9.56 -16.77
C ASP A 228 -2.83 8.74 -15.67
N TYR A 229 -2.03 9.36 -14.78
CA TYR A 229 -1.39 8.62 -13.68
C TYR A 229 -2.44 8.01 -12.73
N GLY A 230 -2.25 6.76 -12.35
CA GLY A 230 -3.14 6.03 -11.45
C GLY A 230 -4.42 5.50 -12.10
N GLN A 231 -4.60 5.67 -13.42
CA GLN A 231 -5.64 4.98 -14.18
C GLN A 231 -5.22 3.55 -14.50
N ASN A 232 -6.02 2.58 -14.11
CA ASN A 232 -5.82 1.18 -14.46
C ASN A 232 -6.44 0.86 -15.83
N ALA A 233 -5.89 -0.12 -16.52
CA ALA A 233 -6.43 -0.66 -17.77
C ALA A 233 -6.44 -2.19 -17.69
N PHE A 234 -7.33 -2.71 -16.83
CA PHE A 234 -7.44 -4.14 -16.56
C PHE A 234 -8.03 -4.92 -17.75
N ALA A 235 -7.43 -6.06 -18.05
CA ALA A 235 -7.89 -7.04 -19.02
C ALA A 235 -7.78 -8.44 -18.42
N ASP A 236 -8.89 -9.18 -18.44
CA ASP A 236 -8.91 -10.60 -18.08
C ASP A 236 -8.27 -11.44 -19.18
N ASN A 237 -7.25 -12.22 -18.82
CA ASN A 237 -6.52 -13.08 -19.74
C ASN A 237 -7.24 -14.43 -19.98
N GLY A 238 -8.25 -14.76 -19.16
CA GLY A 238 -9.02 -16.00 -19.26
C GLY A 238 -8.33 -17.23 -18.68
N ASP A 239 -7.30 -17.02 -17.88
CA ASP A 239 -6.42 -18.04 -17.29
C ASP A 239 -6.16 -17.82 -15.79
N GLU A 240 -7.08 -17.15 -15.10
CA GLU A 240 -6.98 -16.74 -13.70
C GLU A 240 -5.99 -15.59 -13.43
N THR A 241 -5.58 -14.87 -14.46
CA THR A 241 -4.77 -13.64 -14.34
C THR A 241 -5.42 -12.42 -14.97
N ILE A 242 -5.10 -11.24 -14.43
CA ILE A 242 -5.51 -9.93 -14.95
C ILE A 242 -4.26 -9.14 -15.34
N THR A 243 -4.21 -8.67 -16.58
CA THR A 243 -3.19 -7.71 -17.03
C THR A 243 -3.65 -6.29 -16.75
N ASP A 244 -2.82 -5.45 -16.14
CA ASP A 244 -3.03 -4.01 -16.06
C ASP A 244 -2.11 -3.28 -17.05
N ALA A 245 -2.65 -2.91 -18.22
CA ALA A 245 -1.87 -2.20 -19.22
C ALA A 245 -1.47 -0.77 -18.80
N GLY A 246 -2.09 -0.21 -17.75
CA GLY A 246 -1.75 1.10 -17.22
C GLY A 246 -0.41 1.10 -16.50
N THR A 247 -0.10 0.00 -15.80
CA THR A 247 1.11 -0.16 -14.97
C THR A 247 2.11 -1.15 -15.57
N GLY A 248 1.68 -2.00 -16.50
CA GLY A 248 2.48 -3.10 -17.06
C GLY A 248 2.54 -4.33 -16.14
N LEU A 249 1.81 -4.33 -15.02
CA LEU A 249 1.78 -5.43 -14.07
C LEU A 249 0.75 -6.49 -14.47
N MET A 250 0.98 -7.72 -14.02
CA MET A 250 0.00 -8.80 -14.09
C MET A 250 -0.30 -9.31 -12.68
N TRP A 251 -1.58 -9.56 -12.43
CA TRP A 251 -2.12 -9.87 -11.10
C TRP A 251 -2.83 -11.21 -11.11
N MET A 252 -2.81 -11.91 -9.98
CA MET A 252 -3.81 -12.96 -9.74
C MET A 252 -5.21 -12.36 -9.90
N GLN A 253 -6.13 -13.07 -10.56
CA GLN A 253 -7.52 -12.62 -10.71
C GLN A 253 -8.31 -12.71 -9.40
N HIS A 254 -8.00 -13.69 -8.56
CA HIS A 254 -8.63 -13.88 -7.26
C HIS A 254 -7.60 -13.81 -6.13
N ASP A 255 -8.03 -13.46 -4.92
CA ASP A 255 -7.19 -13.51 -3.73
C ASP A 255 -7.03 -14.93 -3.19
N ASN A 256 -6.16 -15.11 -2.19
CA ASN A 256 -5.90 -16.42 -1.55
C ASN A 256 -7.15 -17.12 -1.01
N GLY A 257 -8.15 -16.35 -0.53
CA GLY A 257 -9.38 -16.91 0.01
C GLY A 257 -10.18 -17.70 -1.02
N HIS A 258 -10.18 -17.26 -2.28
CA HIS A 258 -10.80 -18.00 -3.39
C HIS A 258 -10.21 -19.41 -3.54
N TYR A 259 -8.90 -19.54 -3.34
CA TYR A 259 -8.16 -20.78 -3.46
C TYR A 259 -8.19 -21.62 -2.17
N GLY A 260 -8.90 -21.15 -1.12
CA GLY A 260 -8.94 -21.81 0.19
C GLY A 260 -7.58 -21.86 0.88
N GLN A 261 -6.73 -20.86 0.60
CA GLN A 261 -5.39 -20.74 1.15
C GLN A 261 -5.38 -19.65 2.24
N GLY A 262 -4.66 -19.90 3.33
CA GLY A 262 -4.61 -19.02 4.50
C GLY A 262 -4.81 -19.80 5.81
N ASP A 263 -4.83 -19.05 6.90
CA ASP A 263 -5.15 -19.58 8.22
C ASP A 263 -6.57 -20.17 8.26
N ALA A 264 -6.75 -21.28 8.99
CA ALA A 264 -8.02 -22.00 9.05
C ALA A 264 -9.14 -21.22 9.76
N THR A 265 -8.78 -20.24 10.60
CA THR A 265 -9.71 -19.41 11.38
C THR A 265 -9.94 -18.07 10.68
N TYR A 266 -8.87 -17.42 10.25
CA TYR A 266 -8.92 -16.04 9.75
C TYR A 266 -8.93 -15.93 8.22
N GLY A 267 -8.55 -16.99 7.50
CA GLY A 267 -8.51 -17.03 6.03
C GLY A 267 -7.37 -16.22 5.39
N GLY A 268 -6.70 -15.33 6.14
CA GLY A 268 -5.50 -14.60 5.70
C GLY A 268 -4.20 -15.27 6.15
N PHE A 269 -3.07 -14.62 5.85
CA PHE A 269 -1.72 -15.07 6.23
C PHE A 269 -1.08 -14.09 7.21
N ILE A 270 -0.23 -14.59 8.10
CA ILE A 270 0.80 -13.74 8.71
C ILE A 270 1.77 -13.28 7.61
N TRP A 271 2.53 -12.22 7.87
CA TRP A 271 3.29 -11.55 6.82
C TRP A 271 4.39 -12.43 6.20
N ALA A 272 5.12 -13.21 7.01
CA ALA A 272 6.14 -14.14 6.51
C ALA A 272 5.54 -15.21 5.58
N ASP A 273 4.37 -15.74 5.92
CA ASP A 273 3.66 -16.73 5.10
C ASP A 273 3.11 -16.12 3.81
N ALA A 274 2.70 -14.84 3.84
CA ALA A 274 2.27 -14.11 2.66
C ALA A 274 3.40 -13.97 1.62
N LEU A 275 4.62 -13.65 2.06
CA LEU A 275 5.81 -13.62 1.20
C LEU A 275 6.06 -15.01 0.59
N ALA A 276 6.15 -16.03 1.45
CA ALA A 276 6.42 -17.40 1.01
C ALA A 276 5.35 -17.95 0.07
N TYR A 277 4.08 -17.63 0.29
CA TYR A 277 2.97 -18.04 -0.56
C TYR A 277 3.12 -17.49 -1.98
N CYS A 278 3.42 -16.20 -2.12
CA CYS A 278 3.56 -15.60 -3.45
C CYS A 278 4.80 -16.12 -4.18
N GLU A 279 5.95 -16.23 -3.50
CA GLU A 279 7.20 -16.75 -4.09
C GLU A 279 7.10 -18.22 -4.52
N ALA A 280 6.21 -19.00 -3.89
CA ALA A 280 5.99 -20.40 -4.24
C ALA A 280 4.84 -20.62 -5.23
N LEU A 281 4.15 -19.56 -5.66
CA LEU A 281 2.97 -19.67 -6.50
C LEU A 281 3.35 -20.09 -7.93
N ASP A 282 2.72 -21.15 -8.41
CA ASP A 282 2.70 -21.53 -9.84
C ASP A 282 1.26 -21.34 -10.33
N LEU A 283 1.05 -20.30 -11.13
CA LEU A 283 -0.27 -19.92 -11.67
C LEU A 283 -0.13 -19.47 -13.12
N ALA A 284 -1.00 -19.99 -14.00
CA ALA A 284 -1.01 -19.68 -15.43
C ALA A 284 0.34 -19.89 -16.14
N ASP A 285 1.06 -20.97 -15.79
CA ASP A 285 2.40 -21.30 -16.29
C ASP A 285 3.46 -20.22 -15.95
N HIS A 286 3.27 -19.48 -14.85
CA HIS A 286 4.20 -18.49 -14.30
C HIS A 286 4.61 -18.85 -12.87
N ASP A 287 5.92 -18.73 -12.59
CA ASP A 287 6.59 -19.04 -11.33
C ASP A 287 7.38 -17.84 -10.75
N ASP A 288 7.19 -16.64 -11.32
CA ASP A 288 7.84 -15.38 -10.95
C ASP A 288 6.89 -14.44 -10.17
N TRP A 289 5.96 -15.02 -9.41
CA TRP A 289 5.01 -14.28 -8.59
C TRP A 289 5.66 -13.78 -7.29
N ARG A 290 5.25 -12.60 -6.85
CA ARG A 290 5.70 -11.99 -5.59
C ARG A 290 4.56 -11.25 -4.90
N LEU A 291 4.76 -10.96 -3.62
CA LEU A 291 3.86 -10.06 -2.90
C LEU A 291 4.11 -8.62 -3.43
N PRO A 292 3.07 -7.84 -3.76
CA PRO A 292 3.24 -6.48 -4.27
C PRO A 292 3.80 -5.55 -3.21
N ASN A 293 4.56 -4.52 -3.61
CA ASN A 293 4.89 -3.44 -2.68
C ASN A 293 3.65 -2.58 -2.38
N ALA A 294 3.74 -1.68 -1.39
CA ALA A 294 2.61 -0.89 -0.92
C ALA A 294 2.01 0.02 -2.02
N LYS A 295 2.82 0.57 -2.92
CA LYS A 295 2.35 1.44 -4.02
C LYS A 295 1.67 0.64 -5.13
N GLU A 296 2.20 -0.52 -5.48
CA GLU A 296 1.57 -1.45 -6.42
C GLU A 296 0.23 -1.96 -5.88
N LEU A 297 0.16 -2.33 -4.61
CA LEU A 297 -1.10 -2.76 -4.03
C LEU A 297 -2.13 -1.62 -3.99
N GLN A 298 -1.70 -0.40 -3.65
CA GLN A 298 -2.55 0.78 -3.65
C GLN A 298 -3.04 1.16 -5.06
N SER A 299 -2.27 0.86 -6.11
CA SER A 299 -2.68 1.16 -7.48
C SER A 299 -3.95 0.41 -7.90
N LEU A 300 -4.29 -0.70 -7.25
CA LEU A 300 -5.53 -1.45 -7.50
C LEU A 300 -6.79 -0.80 -6.93
N VAL A 301 -6.66 0.14 -6.00
CA VAL A 301 -7.82 0.71 -5.30
C VAL A 301 -8.71 1.49 -6.28
N ASP A 302 -9.99 1.14 -6.30
CA ASP A 302 -11.04 1.93 -6.94
C ASP A 302 -11.76 2.76 -5.86
N TYR A 303 -11.32 4.01 -5.72
CA TYR A 303 -11.85 4.97 -4.74
C TYR A 303 -13.29 5.41 -5.02
N THR A 304 -13.89 5.00 -6.14
CA THR A 304 -15.31 5.24 -6.43
C THR A 304 -16.25 4.19 -5.83
N ARG A 305 -15.69 3.16 -5.19
CA ARG A 305 -16.41 2.01 -4.65
C ARG A 305 -16.18 1.86 -3.15
N SER A 306 -17.22 1.39 -2.47
CA SER A 306 -17.13 0.95 -1.08
C SER A 306 -18.22 -0.08 -0.77
N PRO A 307 -18.07 -0.84 0.33
CA PRO A 307 -19.12 -1.76 0.79
C PRO A 307 -20.44 -1.04 1.05
N THR A 308 -20.40 0.20 1.56
CA THR A 308 -21.59 0.97 1.95
C THR A 308 -22.31 1.66 0.79
N THR A 309 -21.65 1.88 -0.34
CA THR A 309 -22.21 2.65 -1.48
C THR A 309 -22.46 1.83 -2.72
N THR A 310 -21.69 0.76 -2.90
CA THR A 310 -21.73 -0.07 -4.10
C THR A 310 -21.94 -1.55 -3.79
N ASP A 311 -22.12 -1.91 -2.51
CA ASP A 311 -22.21 -3.30 -2.03
C ASP A 311 -21.04 -4.17 -2.54
N SER A 312 -19.83 -3.58 -2.59
CA SER A 312 -18.66 -4.19 -3.22
C SER A 312 -17.35 -3.68 -2.61
N PRO A 313 -16.22 -4.40 -2.77
CA PRO A 313 -14.92 -3.91 -2.31
C PRO A 313 -14.46 -2.68 -3.12
N ALA A 314 -13.52 -1.92 -2.56
CA ALA A 314 -12.88 -0.76 -3.20
C ALA A 314 -11.83 -1.17 -4.25
N ILE A 315 -12.20 -2.06 -5.18
CA ILE A 315 -11.35 -2.61 -6.25
C ILE A 315 -12.19 -2.92 -7.49
N ASP A 316 -11.57 -2.99 -8.66
CA ASP A 316 -12.25 -3.33 -9.91
C ASP A 316 -12.92 -4.73 -9.83
N PRO A 317 -14.17 -4.90 -10.31
CA PRO A 317 -14.88 -6.19 -10.30
C PRO A 317 -14.20 -7.35 -11.04
N LEU A 318 -13.23 -7.08 -11.93
CA LEU A 318 -12.42 -8.13 -12.56
C LEU A 318 -11.47 -8.80 -11.55
N LEU A 319 -11.11 -8.10 -10.47
CA LEU A 319 -10.24 -8.57 -9.41
C LEU A 319 -11.13 -9.08 -8.26
N GLY A 320 -11.43 -10.38 -8.26
CA GLY A 320 -12.34 -10.96 -7.26
C GLY A 320 -11.75 -10.93 -5.86
N ALA A 321 -12.47 -10.33 -4.91
CA ALA A 321 -12.12 -10.31 -3.49
C ALA A 321 -13.07 -11.19 -2.68
N THR A 322 -12.51 -11.98 -1.77
CA THR A 322 -13.25 -12.84 -0.86
C THR A 322 -13.95 -12.00 0.21
N ALA A 323 -15.25 -12.23 0.41
CA ALA A 323 -15.99 -11.61 1.50
C ALA A 323 -15.65 -12.28 2.84
N ILE A 324 -15.59 -11.49 3.91
CA ILE A 324 -15.30 -11.92 5.27
C ILE A 324 -16.43 -11.47 6.22
N THR A 325 -16.55 -12.14 7.36
CA THR A 325 -17.40 -11.69 8.46
C THR A 325 -16.57 -10.90 9.46
N VAL A 326 -17.03 -9.70 9.81
CA VAL A 326 -16.34 -8.80 10.75
C VAL A 326 -16.90 -8.89 12.17
N GLU A 327 -16.37 -8.05 13.07
CA GLU A 327 -16.55 -8.15 14.53
C GLU A 327 -18.02 -8.08 14.99
N ASP A 328 -18.86 -7.35 14.26
CA ASP A 328 -20.31 -7.24 14.54
C ASP A 328 -21.16 -8.31 13.84
N GLY A 329 -20.52 -9.24 13.11
CA GLY A 329 -21.16 -10.31 12.35
C GLY A 329 -21.65 -9.90 10.96
N SER A 330 -21.41 -8.65 10.53
CA SER A 330 -21.72 -8.21 9.17
C SER A 330 -20.69 -8.69 8.14
N GLU A 331 -21.06 -8.66 6.87
CA GLU A 331 -20.17 -8.95 5.75
C GLU A 331 -19.33 -7.72 5.39
N ASN A 332 -18.05 -7.93 5.11
CA ASN A 332 -17.11 -6.92 4.61
C ASN A 332 -16.04 -7.59 3.74
N TYR A 333 -14.99 -6.86 3.38
CA TYR A 333 -13.84 -7.37 2.63
C TYR A 333 -12.53 -7.18 3.40
N PRO A 334 -11.53 -8.05 3.19
CA PRO A 334 -10.32 -8.08 4.01
C PRO A 334 -9.34 -6.95 3.68
N PHE A 335 -8.33 -6.83 4.53
CA PHE A 335 -7.12 -6.06 4.25
C PHE A 335 -6.10 -6.97 3.56
N TYR A 336 -5.24 -6.39 2.73
CA TYR A 336 -4.29 -7.13 1.92
C TYR A 336 -2.86 -6.72 2.27
N TRP A 337 -1.99 -7.70 2.51
CA TRP A 337 -0.59 -7.46 2.76
C TRP A 337 0.13 -6.90 1.55
N SER A 338 1.07 -5.98 1.80
CA SER A 338 2.16 -5.67 0.89
C SER A 338 3.48 -6.28 1.39
N ALA A 339 4.47 -6.38 0.52
CA ALA A 339 5.84 -6.76 0.83
C ALA A 339 6.61 -5.66 1.58
N THR A 340 6.00 -4.49 1.79
CA THR A 340 6.64 -3.30 2.36
C THR A 340 6.49 -3.28 3.88
N THR A 341 7.60 -3.24 4.60
CA THR A 341 7.62 -2.95 6.03
C THR A 341 7.19 -1.50 6.27
N HIS A 342 6.31 -1.25 7.23
CA HIS A 342 6.01 0.10 7.70
C HIS A 342 6.79 0.36 8.98
N ALA A 343 7.90 1.09 8.85
CA ALA A 343 8.77 1.38 9.98
C ALA A 343 8.13 2.34 10.99
N GLU A 344 7.73 1.78 12.13
CA GLU A 344 7.41 2.50 13.36
C GLU A 344 8.40 2.07 14.44
N GLY A 345 9.61 2.62 14.39
CA GLY A 345 10.73 2.14 15.18
C GLY A 345 11.39 0.94 14.53
N ASN A 346 11.32 -0.23 15.17
CA ASN A 346 12.06 -1.44 14.78
C ASN A 346 11.51 -2.19 13.56
N GLY A 347 10.39 -1.76 12.96
CA GLY A 347 9.85 -2.39 11.75
C GLY A 347 9.01 -3.65 12.00
N VAL A 348 8.40 -3.77 13.19
CA VAL A 348 7.48 -4.88 13.56
C VAL A 348 6.17 -4.95 12.76
N LYS A 349 5.88 -3.93 11.94
CA LYS A 349 4.65 -3.84 11.14
C LYS A 349 4.93 -3.86 9.65
N ALA A 350 4.01 -4.43 8.89
CA ALA A 350 4.00 -4.32 7.44
C ALA A 350 2.82 -3.45 6.98
N ALA A 351 2.93 -2.83 5.82
CA ALA A 351 1.85 -2.05 5.25
C ALA A 351 0.79 -2.97 4.63
N TYR A 352 -0.47 -2.58 4.78
CA TYR A 352 -1.61 -3.22 4.13
C TYR A 352 -2.52 -2.18 3.47
N VAL A 353 -3.29 -2.61 2.47
CA VAL A 353 -4.39 -1.82 1.87
C VAL A 353 -5.73 -2.47 2.23
N ALA A 354 -6.70 -1.68 2.68
CA ALA A 354 -8.04 -2.15 3.02
C ALA A 354 -8.97 -2.05 1.81
N PHE A 355 -9.45 -3.18 1.26
CA PHE A 355 -10.46 -3.15 0.20
C PHE A 355 -11.90 -3.17 0.74
N GLY A 356 -12.09 -3.56 2.00
CA GLY A 356 -13.32 -3.34 2.75
C GLY A 356 -13.24 -2.11 3.66
N GLN A 357 -14.30 -1.86 4.43
CA GLN A 357 -14.30 -0.81 5.45
C GLN A 357 -13.21 -1.06 6.50
N ALA A 358 -12.51 -0.01 6.91
CA ALA A 358 -11.42 -0.07 7.87
C ALA A 358 -11.95 0.29 9.25
N PHE A 359 -12.44 -0.73 9.95
CA PHE A 359 -13.13 -0.56 11.22
C PHE A 359 -12.21 -0.27 12.41
N GLY A 360 -12.78 0.35 13.44
CA GLY A 360 -12.17 0.56 14.74
C GLY A 360 -13.20 0.67 15.87
N PHE A 361 -12.72 0.49 17.09
CA PHE A 361 -13.47 0.56 18.35
C PHE A 361 -13.29 1.93 18.99
N MET A 362 -13.91 2.95 18.39
CA MET A 362 -13.83 4.34 18.85
C MET A 362 -14.39 4.48 20.27
N THR A 363 -13.56 4.98 21.19
CA THR A 363 -13.98 5.26 22.57
C THR A 363 -14.34 6.73 22.75
N ASP A 364 -15.55 7.00 23.22
CA ASP A 364 -16.03 8.35 23.50
C ASP A 364 -15.50 8.89 24.84
N PRO A 365 -15.60 10.20 25.12
CA PRO A 365 -15.14 10.79 26.38
C PRO A 365 -15.83 10.28 27.65
N ASN A 366 -16.96 9.58 27.54
CA ASN A 366 -17.68 8.96 28.64
C ASN A 366 -17.30 7.48 28.85
N GLY A 367 -16.36 6.95 28.04
CA GLY A 367 -15.90 5.57 28.06
C GLY A 367 -16.79 4.60 27.28
N GLY A 368 -17.71 5.09 26.45
CA GLY A 368 -18.51 4.26 25.55
C GLY A 368 -17.72 3.89 24.30
N THR A 369 -17.66 2.60 23.95
CA THR A 369 -16.98 2.11 22.74
C THR A 369 -17.99 1.86 21.64
N THR A 370 -17.70 2.34 20.43
CA THR A 370 -18.53 2.13 19.23
C THR A 370 -17.68 1.55 18.10
N PHE A 371 -18.12 0.42 17.56
CA PHE A 371 -17.55 -0.17 16.35
C PHE A 371 -18.03 0.60 15.12
N MET A 372 -17.11 1.15 14.34
CA MET A 372 -17.43 1.96 13.15
C MET A 372 -16.28 2.02 12.16
N ASP A 373 -16.55 2.41 10.92
CA ASP A 373 -15.53 2.67 9.91
C ASP A 373 -14.75 3.94 10.29
N VAL A 374 -13.44 3.81 10.50
CA VAL A 374 -12.58 4.90 11.00
C VAL A 374 -11.62 5.43 9.95
N HIS A 375 -11.33 4.68 8.88
CA HIS A 375 -10.42 5.13 7.81
C HIS A 375 -10.98 5.00 6.40
N GLY A 376 -12.06 4.24 6.18
CA GLY A 376 -12.69 4.04 4.87
C GLY A 376 -12.03 2.94 4.02
N ALA A 377 -12.83 2.33 3.13
CA ALA A 377 -12.35 1.36 2.14
C ALA A 377 -11.46 2.05 1.09
N GLY A 378 -10.22 1.59 0.97
CA GLY A 378 -9.15 2.19 0.16
C GLY A 378 -8.02 2.83 0.97
N CYS A 379 -8.10 2.81 2.31
CA CYS A 379 -7.01 3.30 3.15
C CYS A 379 -5.80 2.34 3.13
N GLN A 380 -4.62 2.89 3.38
CA GLN A 380 -3.39 2.14 3.64
C GLN A 380 -2.96 2.38 5.07
N ARG A 381 -2.72 1.28 5.79
CA ARG A 381 -2.35 1.25 7.20
C ARG A 381 -1.28 0.18 7.40
N SER A 382 -1.09 -0.26 8.64
CA SER A 382 -0.13 -1.29 8.96
C SER A 382 -0.56 -2.10 10.17
N ASP A 383 -0.23 -3.38 10.13
CA ASP A 383 -0.52 -4.36 11.17
C ASP A 383 0.79 -5.01 11.65
N PRO A 384 0.84 -5.55 12.88
CA PRO A 384 1.92 -6.43 13.30
C PRO A 384 2.10 -7.56 12.28
N LYS A 385 3.36 -7.90 11.97
CA LYS A 385 3.68 -8.98 11.02
C LYS A 385 3.25 -10.37 11.51
N VAL A 386 3.04 -10.49 12.82
CA VAL A 386 2.77 -11.74 13.52
C VAL A 386 2.02 -11.47 14.83
N GLY A 387 1.31 -12.47 15.37
CA GLY A 387 0.61 -12.42 16.66
C GLY A 387 -0.78 -13.04 16.58
N ASP A 388 -1.60 -12.79 17.61
CA ASP A 388 -3.00 -13.20 17.65
C ASP A 388 -3.92 -11.96 17.68
N PRO A 389 -4.85 -11.81 16.72
CA PRO A 389 -5.86 -10.74 16.73
C PRO A 389 -6.67 -10.67 18.02
N ALA A 390 -6.83 -11.79 18.74
CA ALA A 390 -7.53 -11.85 20.02
C ALA A 390 -6.86 -11.03 21.13
N ASP A 391 -5.56 -10.69 20.98
CA ASP A 391 -4.84 -9.81 21.89
C ASP A 391 -5.27 -8.33 21.75
N TYR A 392 -6.04 -8.00 20.71
CA TYR A 392 -6.53 -6.66 20.41
C TYR A 392 -8.08 -6.60 20.38
N PRO A 393 -8.78 -7.02 21.45
CA PRO A 393 -10.25 -7.15 21.46
C PRO A 393 -10.99 -5.80 21.32
N THR A 394 -10.28 -4.68 21.50
CA THR A 394 -10.78 -3.32 21.31
C THR A 394 -9.91 -2.52 20.33
N GLY A 395 -9.18 -3.23 19.46
CA GLY A 395 -8.24 -2.63 18.52
C GLY A 395 -7.08 -1.90 19.17
N PHE A 396 -6.36 -1.11 18.37
CA PHE A 396 -5.15 -0.41 18.79
C PHE A 396 -5.11 1.06 18.33
N GLY A 397 -4.47 1.91 19.14
CA GLY A 397 -4.31 3.32 18.84
C GLY A 397 -5.55 4.18 19.11
N PRO A 398 -5.50 5.49 18.79
CA PRO A 398 -6.53 6.46 19.20
C PRO A 398 -7.94 6.16 18.67
N GLN A 399 -8.04 5.55 17.49
CA GLN A 399 -9.31 5.15 16.89
C GLN A 399 -9.73 3.71 17.22
N GLY A 400 -8.91 2.98 17.99
CA GLY A 400 -9.12 1.55 18.27
C GLY A 400 -9.13 0.72 17.01
N ASP A 401 -8.19 0.95 16.09
CA ASP A 401 -8.12 0.27 14.79
C ASP A 401 -8.15 -1.24 14.98
N VAL A 402 -8.99 -1.94 14.20
CA VAL A 402 -9.00 -3.40 14.20
C VAL A 402 -7.66 -3.92 13.70
N ILE A 403 -7.03 -4.79 14.50
CA ILE A 403 -5.78 -5.47 14.17
C ILE A 403 -6.11 -6.84 13.65
N ARG A 404 -5.76 -7.13 12.38
CA ARG A 404 -6.11 -8.39 11.71
C ARG A 404 -4.98 -9.40 11.73
N ILE A 405 -3.73 -8.96 11.55
CA ILE A 405 -2.48 -9.77 11.48
C ILE A 405 -2.48 -10.81 10.34
N TYR A 406 -3.54 -11.59 10.22
CA TYR A 406 -3.86 -12.48 9.12
C TYR A 406 -4.56 -11.70 8.02
N ASN A 407 -3.77 -11.00 7.20
CA ASN A 407 -4.26 -10.26 6.05
C ASN A 407 -4.21 -11.12 4.78
N PHE A 408 -5.08 -10.81 3.84
CA PHE A 408 -5.19 -11.52 2.57
C PHE A 408 -4.05 -11.11 1.62
N VAL A 409 -3.88 -11.84 0.53
CA VAL A 409 -2.84 -11.55 -0.47
C VAL A 409 -3.40 -11.65 -1.87
N ARG A 410 -2.84 -10.82 -2.75
CA ARG A 410 -2.98 -10.91 -4.20
C ARG A 410 -1.60 -10.73 -4.78
N CYS A 411 -1.02 -11.81 -5.28
CA CYS A 411 0.32 -11.78 -5.83
C CYS A 411 0.34 -11.06 -7.17
N VAL A 412 1.49 -10.48 -7.47
CA VAL A 412 1.77 -9.71 -8.67
C VAL A 412 3.01 -10.27 -9.35
N ARG A 413 3.16 -10.01 -10.64
CA ARG A 413 4.39 -10.26 -11.39
C ARG A 413 4.69 -9.13 -12.38
N GLY A 414 5.97 -9.00 -12.75
CA GLY A 414 6.48 -7.90 -13.56
C GLY A 414 6.80 -6.64 -12.76
N GLY A 415 7.18 -5.56 -13.46
CA GLY A 415 7.46 -4.22 -12.91
C GLY A 415 8.79 -4.07 -12.18
N ALA A 416 9.08 -4.96 -11.23
CA ALA A 416 10.29 -4.94 -10.42
C ALA A 416 11.18 -6.15 -10.69
N THR A 417 12.48 -6.01 -10.42
CA THR A 417 13.48 -7.07 -10.63
C THR A 417 14.25 -7.37 -9.35
N ILE A 418 14.62 -8.64 -9.14
CA ILE A 418 15.41 -9.04 -7.98
C ILE A 418 16.72 -8.24 -7.96
N THR A 419 17.04 -7.65 -6.82
CA THR A 419 18.25 -6.83 -6.63
C THR A 419 19.10 -7.32 -5.46
N THR A 420 20.39 -7.00 -5.52
CA THR A 420 21.34 -7.16 -4.40
C THR A 420 21.72 -5.82 -3.77
N GLU A 421 21.17 -4.72 -4.28
CA GLU A 421 21.41 -3.35 -3.77
C GLU A 421 20.57 -3.09 -2.52
N THR A 422 20.85 -3.86 -1.46
CA THR A 422 20.13 -3.80 -0.18
C THR A 422 21.02 -3.22 0.91
N SER A 423 20.42 -2.51 1.86
CA SER A 423 21.10 -1.97 3.03
C SER A 423 21.36 -3.07 4.08
N ALA A 424 22.52 -3.02 4.72
CA ALA A 424 22.85 -3.95 5.80
C ALA A 424 22.03 -3.64 7.05
N ALA A 425 21.53 -4.67 7.75
CA ALA A 425 20.72 -4.50 8.96
C ALA A 425 21.40 -3.61 10.01
N SER A 426 22.72 -3.78 10.14
CA SER A 426 23.55 -3.04 11.10
C SER A 426 23.54 -1.51 10.92
N THR A 427 23.09 -0.97 9.78
CA THR A 427 22.98 0.47 9.55
C THR A 427 21.61 1.03 9.87
N TRP A 428 20.60 0.18 10.12
CA TRP A 428 19.26 0.61 10.50
C TRP A 428 19.28 1.42 11.79
N GLN A 429 18.65 2.60 11.78
CA GLN A 429 18.64 3.53 12.90
C GLN A 429 17.30 3.59 13.65
N GLY A 430 16.31 2.77 13.28
CA GLY A 430 14.95 2.84 13.85
C GLY A 430 14.79 2.34 15.29
N GLY A 431 15.89 2.16 16.02
CA GLY A 431 15.88 1.73 17.42
C GLY A 431 15.48 0.27 17.62
N THR A 432 15.86 -0.29 18.76
CA THR A 432 15.39 -1.58 19.28
C THR A 432 14.28 -1.32 20.29
N GLY A 433 13.12 -0.87 19.81
CA GLY A 433 11.95 -0.71 20.68
C GLY A 433 11.34 -2.07 21.02
N ASP A 434 10.84 -2.24 22.24
CA ASP A 434 9.99 -3.40 22.54
C ASP A 434 8.76 -3.37 21.62
N PRO A 435 8.33 -4.52 21.06
CA PRO A 435 7.12 -4.57 20.23
C PRO A 435 5.92 -4.01 21.01
N PRO A 436 5.03 -3.23 20.36
CA PRO A 436 3.85 -2.67 21.02
C PRO A 436 2.81 -3.77 21.26
N GLY A 437 2.87 -4.46 22.39
CA GLY A 437 2.00 -5.57 22.79
C GLY A 437 2.78 -6.58 23.63
N PRO A 438 2.18 -7.44 24.47
CA PRO A 438 2.90 -8.17 25.51
C PRO A 438 3.82 -9.24 24.92
N ALA A 439 5.00 -8.85 24.46
CA ALA A 439 6.16 -9.74 24.36
C ALA A 439 6.69 -9.98 25.77
N THR A 440 5.88 -10.60 26.61
CA THR A 440 6.37 -11.30 27.79
C THR A 440 6.06 -12.76 27.55
N CYS A 441 7.12 -13.57 27.39
CA CYS A 441 7.00 -15.01 27.55
C CYS A 441 6.50 -15.23 29.00
N THR A 442 5.20 -15.42 29.19
CA THR A 442 4.59 -15.65 30.51
C THR A 442 4.14 -17.10 30.62
N VAL A 443 5.09 -18.03 30.51
CA VAL A 443 4.87 -19.39 31.01
C VAL A 443 6.16 -19.93 31.63
N ASP A 444 6.10 -20.25 32.93
CA ASP A 444 7.03 -21.22 33.54
C ASP A 444 6.61 -22.62 33.05
N GLY A 445 7.36 -23.22 32.13
CA GLY A 445 7.04 -24.56 31.59
C GLY A 445 8.24 -25.29 30.97
N ASP A 446 8.30 -26.60 31.21
CA ASP A 446 9.29 -27.49 30.61
C ASP A 446 9.06 -27.62 29.10
N CYS A 447 10.15 -27.79 28.34
CA CYS A 447 10.05 -28.08 26.92
C CYS A 447 9.35 -29.42 26.64
N LEU A 448 8.71 -29.49 25.47
CA LEU A 448 8.19 -30.72 24.92
C LEU A 448 9.33 -31.68 24.51
N ALA A 449 9.00 -32.97 24.38
CA ALA A 449 9.98 -34.02 24.09
C ALA A 449 10.65 -33.91 22.71
N ASP A 450 10.10 -33.08 21.81
CA ASP A 450 10.61 -32.76 20.49
C ASP A 450 11.46 -31.46 20.47
N GLY A 451 11.68 -30.84 21.62
CA GLY A 451 12.46 -29.60 21.75
C GLY A 451 11.67 -28.33 21.44
N ALA A 452 10.34 -28.42 21.33
CA ALA A 452 9.46 -27.26 21.18
C ALA A 452 8.96 -26.73 22.54
N CYS A 453 8.54 -25.47 22.57
CA CYS A 453 7.75 -24.95 23.69
C CYS A 453 6.32 -25.51 23.68
N PRO A 454 5.65 -25.58 24.84
CA PRO A 454 4.24 -25.96 24.92
C PRO A 454 3.32 -25.08 24.05
N PRO A 455 2.20 -25.61 23.53
CA PRO A 455 1.31 -24.86 22.62
C PRO A 455 0.62 -23.63 23.25
N ASP A 456 0.67 -23.51 24.58
CA ASP A 456 0.16 -22.39 25.38
C ASP A 456 1.23 -21.32 25.70
N ALA A 457 2.47 -21.49 25.21
CA ALA A 457 3.48 -20.44 25.24
C ALA A 457 3.13 -19.31 24.25
N THR A 458 3.24 -18.05 24.69
CA THR A 458 3.15 -16.89 23.82
C THR A 458 4.27 -16.91 22.76
N MET A 459 4.05 -16.29 21.61
CA MET A 459 5.03 -16.24 20.54
C MET A 459 6.34 -15.55 20.95
N GLY A 460 7.44 -15.98 20.33
CA GLY A 460 8.77 -15.46 20.61
C GLY A 460 9.48 -16.19 21.75
N CYS A 461 9.10 -17.44 22.06
CA CYS A 461 9.86 -18.29 22.98
C CYS A 461 10.57 -19.45 22.22
N THR A 462 11.79 -19.79 22.63
CA THR A 462 12.59 -20.93 22.19
C THR A 462 12.87 -21.86 23.37
N CYS A 463 13.02 -23.16 23.10
CA CYS A 463 13.44 -24.11 24.13
C CYS A 463 14.95 -24.04 24.36
N GLU A 464 15.39 -23.87 25.61
CA GLU A 464 16.80 -23.87 25.97
C GLU A 464 17.14 -24.82 27.12
N ASP A 465 18.33 -25.43 27.02
CA ASP A 465 18.91 -26.25 28.10
C ASP A 465 19.61 -25.36 29.13
N ILE A 466 18.92 -25.03 30.23
CA ILE A 466 19.48 -24.24 31.33
C ILE A 466 19.86 -25.18 32.47
N GLY A 467 21.10 -25.68 32.43
CA GLY A 467 21.65 -26.57 33.45
C GLY A 467 21.20 -28.02 33.29
N ALA A 468 20.25 -28.49 34.12
CA ALA A 468 19.76 -29.88 34.12
C ALA A 468 18.31 -30.01 33.64
N GLU A 469 17.68 -28.90 33.24
CA GLU A 469 16.29 -28.80 32.81
C GLU A 469 16.24 -28.03 31.48
N SER A 470 15.31 -28.41 30.59
CA SER A 470 15.04 -27.71 29.33
C SER A 470 13.78 -26.89 29.52
N ILE A 471 13.90 -25.57 29.46
CA ILE A 471 12.80 -24.65 29.75
C ILE A 471 12.55 -23.69 28.59
N CYS A 472 11.30 -23.27 28.43
CA CYS A 472 10.91 -22.31 27.41
C CYS A 472 11.30 -20.88 27.82
N VAL A 473 12.08 -20.18 26.99
CA VAL A 473 12.60 -18.82 27.25
C VAL A 473 12.35 -17.89 26.06
N PRO A 474 12.35 -16.56 26.22
CA PRO A 474 12.27 -15.64 25.09
C PRO A 474 13.39 -15.89 24.05
N ALA A 475 13.06 -15.83 22.76
CA ALA A 475 13.91 -16.19 21.61
C ALA A 475 15.16 -15.30 21.43
N CYS A 476 15.32 -14.23 22.21
CA CYS A 476 16.47 -13.32 22.16
C CYS A 476 17.71 -13.84 22.90
N SER A 477 17.69 -15.06 23.45
CA SER A 477 18.76 -15.62 24.29
C SER A 477 20.02 -16.11 23.54
N ILE A 478 20.04 -16.05 22.20
CA ILE A 478 21.06 -16.79 21.44
C ILE A 478 22.39 -16.02 21.26
N ASP A 479 22.47 -14.69 21.37
CA ASP A 479 23.78 -13.99 21.30
C ASP A 479 23.86 -12.65 22.10
N ALA A 480 24.46 -12.74 23.28
CA ALA A 480 25.24 -11.76 24.06
C ALA A 480 24.80 -10.29 24.35
N ASP A 481 23.74 -9.69 23.80
CA ASP A 481 23.45 -8.25 24.03
C ASP A 481 21.98 -7.91 24.39
N CYS A 482 21.39 -8.55 25.41
CA CYS A 482 20.20 -8.01 26.08
C CYS A 482 20.58 -7.26 27.36
N PRO A 483 20.09 -6.01 27.58
CA PRO A 483 20.28 -5.31 28.84
C PRO A 483 19.51 -6.04 29.94
N THR A 484 20.24 -6.56 30.93
CA THR A 484 19.64 -7.08 32.16
C THR A 484 18.93 -5.95 32.89
N GLY A 485 17.65 -6.18 33.24
CA GLY A 485 16.93 -5.32 34.18
C GLY A 485 17.60 -5.19 35.54
#